data_AF-A0A7C7GKG8-F1
#
_entry.id   AF-A0A7C7GKG8-F1
#
_cell.length_a   1.000
_cell.length_b   1.000
_cell.length_c   1.000
_cell.angle_alpha   90.00
_cell.angle_beta   90.00
_cell.angle_gamma   90.00
#
_symmetry.space_group_name_H-M   'P 1'
#
loop_
_entity.id
_entity.type
_entity.pdbx_description
1 polymer ?
#
loop_
_entity_poly.entity_id
_entity_poly.type
_entity_poly.pdbx_seq_one_letter_code
_entity_poly.pdbx_strand_id
1 'polypeptide(L)' 'MWKYRGQILRKDPEMNLEVHIREVKDKNSSITIIADASLWKGTLRIYEVTDMAIIIS' A
#
# COMPACT_ATOMS: atom_id res chain seq x y z
N MET A 1 7.07 9.32 -3.27
CA MET A 1 8.24 8.86 -4.09
C MET A 1 8.19 7.34 -4.18
N TRP A 2 8.01 6.75 -5.36
CA TRP A 2 8.02 5.30 -5.50
C TRP A 2 9.45 4.75 -5.38
N LYS A 3 9.69 3.79 -4.48
CA LYS A 3 11.00 3.13 -4.32
C LYS A 3 10.86 1.63 -4.55
N TYR A 4 11.61 1.12 -5.52
CA TYR A 4 11.68 -0.30 -5.86
C TYR A 4 13.02 -0.88 -5.40
N ARG A 5 12.99 -1.91 -4.55
CA ARG A 5 14.20 -2.53 -3.98
C ARG A 5 14.29 -4.04 -4.19
N GLY A 6 13.40 -4.61 -5.00
CA GLY A 6 13.45 -6.03 -5.34
C GLY A 6 12.11 -6.57 -5.82
N GLN A 7 12.12 -7.82 -6.30
CA GLN A 7 10.95 -8.53 -6.81
C GLN A 7 10.47 -9.61 -5.83
N ILE A 8 9.19 -9.98 -5.96
CA ILE A 8 8.60 -11.20 -5.40
C ILE A 8 8.82 -12.33 -6.41
N LEU A 9 9.38 -13.43 -5.95
CA LEU A 9 9.63 -14.66 -6.69
C LEU A 9 8.59 -15.72 -6.29
N ARG A 10 8.34 -16.69 -7.18
CA ARG A 10 7.35 -17.77 -6.93
C ARG A 10 7.62 -18.61 -5.68
N LYS A 11 8.88 -18.69 -5.24
CA LYS A 11 9.30 -19.46 -4.06
C LYS A 11 9.44 -18.60 -2.81
N ASP A 12 9.14 -17.30 -2.91
CA ASP A 12 9.14 -16.46 -1.72
C ASP A 12 7.97 -16.92 -0.81
N PRO A 13 8.25 -17.24 0.46
CA PRO A 13 7.29 -17.96 1.30
C PRO A 13 6.11 -17.09 1.71
N GLU A 14 6.36 -15.81 2.04
CA GLU A 14 5.36 -14.86 2.52
C GLU A 14 5.66 -13.44 2.04
N MET A 15 4.59 -12.67 1.86
CA MET A 15 4.64 -11.23 1.63
C MET A 15 3.73 -10.53 2.63
N ASN A 16 4.17 -9.41 3.18
CA ASN A 16 3.39 -8.61 4.12
C ASN A 16 3.06 -7.26 3.49
N LEU A 17 1.78 -6.94 3.42
CA LEU A 17 1.30 -5.62 3.01
C LEU A 17 0.91 -4.82 4.26
N GLU A 18 1.56 -3.68 4.45
CA GLU A 18 1.25 -2.73 5.50
C GLU A 18 0.64 -1.48 4.88
N VAL A 19 -0.52 -1.06 5.39
CA VAL A 19 -1.24 0.12 4.91
C VAL A 19 -1.51 1.05 6.10
N HIS A 20 -1.02 2.27 6.01
CA HIS A 20 -1.27 3.31 6.99
C HIS A 20 -2.28 4.31 6.42
N ILE A 21 -3.52 4.23 6.91
CA ILE A 21 -4.57 5.16 6.52
C ILE A 21 -4.25 6.54 7.11
N ARG A 22 -4.16 7.55 6.24
CA ARG A 22 -3.90 8.94 6.62
C ARG A 22 -5.19 9.74 6.72
N GLU A 23 -6.11 9.51 5.79
CA GLU A 23 -7.35 10.29 5.71
C GLU A 23 -8.49 9.44 5.15
N VAL A 24 -9.68 9.63 5.69
CA VAL A 24 -10.93 9.08 5.13
C VAL A 24 -11.87 10.25 4.89
N LYS A 25 -12.29 10.44 3.64
CA LYS A 25 -13.24 11.46 3.21
C LYS A 25 -14.54 10.79 2.83
N ASP A 26 -15.59 11.09 3.57
CA ASP A 26 -16.96 10.67 3.24
C ASP A 26 -17.69 11.85 2.59
N LYS A 27 -18.00 11.73 1.30
CA LYS A 27 -18.73 12.75 0.52
C LYS A 27 -19.59 12.12 -0.58
N ASN A 28 -20.81 12.62 -0.71
CA ASN A 28 -21.69 12.37 -1.87
C ASN A 28 -21.83 10.87 -2.22
N SER A 29 -22.19 10.05 -1.23
CA SER A 29 -22.33 8.60 -1.37
C SER A 29 -21.05 7.86 -1.78
N SER A 30 -19.88 8.48 -1.58
CA SER A 30 -18.59 7.87 -1.85
C SER A 30 -17.63 8.07 -0.69
N ILE A 31 -16.79 7.07 -0.45
CA ILE A 31 -15.73 7.12 0.56
C ILE A 31 -14.40 7.11 -0.17
N THR A 32 -13.61 8.17 -0.01
CA THR A 32 -12.22 8.22 -0.46
C THR A 32 -11.30 7.94 0.72
N ILE A 33 -10.46 6.91 0.60
CA ILE A 33 -9.43 6.59 1.60
C ILE A 33 -8.08 6.97 1.01
N ILE A 34 -7.29 7.74 1.75
CA ILE A 34 -5.93 8.14 1.40
C ILE A 34 -4.97 7.45 2.37
N ALA A 35 -3.96 6.77 1.85
CA ALA A 35 -3.04 5.96 2.63
C ALA A 35 -1.62 5.92 2.03
N ASP A 36 -0.66 5.58 2.88
CA ASP A 36 0.68 5.15 2.46
C ASP A 36 0.79 3.64 2.65
N ALA A 37 1.55 2.95 1.79
CA ALA A 37 1.66 1.50 1.81
C ALA A 37 3.11 1.03 1.64
N SER A 38 3.45 -0.05 2.36
CA SER A 38 4.73 -0.75 2.25
C SER A 38 4.47 -2.23 1.93
N LEU A 39 5.18 -2.76 0.93
CA LEU A 39 5.21 -4.20 0.65
C LEU A 39 6.54 -4.78 1.09
N TRP A 40 6.48 -5.81 1.91
CA TRP A 40 7.63 -6.47 2.51
C TRP A 40 7.76 -7.90 2.00
N LYS A 41 9.00 -8.32 1.77
CA LYS A 41 9.40 -9.71 1.55
C LYS A 41 10.25 -10.15 2.73
N GLY A 42 9.70 -11.00 3.60
CA GLY A 42 10.30 -11.24 4.91
C GLY A 42 10.49 -9.92 5.65
N THR A 43 11.73 -9.59 6.01
CA THR A 43 12.11 -8.32 6.66
C THR A 43 12.50 -7.20 5.70
N LEU A 44 12.57 -7.47 4.39
CA LEU A 44 12.99 -6.49 3.38
C LEU A 44 11.80 -5.74 2.79
N ARG A 45 11.76 -4.40 2.94
CA ARG A 45 10.80 -3.56 2.22
C ARG A 45 11.18 -3.44 0.75
N ILE A 46 10.33 -3.96 -0.13
CA ILE A 46 10.56 -4.03 -1.58
C ILE A 46 9.78 -2.97 -2.37
N TYR A 47 8.63 -2.53 -1.87
CA TYR A 47 7.88 -1.40 -2.40
C TYR A 47 7.47 -0.43 -1.31
N GLU A 48 7.43 0.85 -1.67
CA GLU A 48 6.91 1.95 -0.87
C GLU A 48 6.10 2.86 -1.79
N VAL A 49 4.83 3.07 -1.44
CA VAL A 49 3.89 3.93 -2.15
C VAL A 49 3.36 4.96 -1.16
N THR A 50 3.42 6.23 -1.55
CA THR A 50 2.86 7.34 -0.76
C THR A 50 1.70 7.96 -1.50
N ASP A 51 0.77 8.56 -0.76
CA ASP A 51 -0.36 9.32 -1.30
C ASP A 51 -1.28 8.48 -2.20
N MET A 52 -1.42 7.19 -1.91
CA MET A 52 -2.39 6.32 -2.58
C MET A 52 -3.80 6.73 -2.19
N ALA A 53 -4.72 6.74 -3.16
CA ALA A 53 -6.14 6.97 -2.92
C ALA A 53 -6.97 5.85 -3.53
N ILE A 54 -7.99 5.40 -2.80
CA ILE A 54 -9.05 4.51 -3.30
C ILE A 54 -10.40 5.15 -3.04
N ILE A 55 -11.32 5.05 -4.00
CA ILE A 55 -12.69 5.55 -3.90
C ILE A 55 -13.63 4.34 -3.94
N ILE A 56 -14.57 4.32 -3.00
CA ILE A 56 -15.65 3.33 -2.91
C ILE A 56 -16.95 4.11 -3.17
N SER A 57 -17.73 3.68 -4.17
CA SER A 57 -18.98 4.32 -4.64
C SER A 57 -20.04 3.29 -4.98
#